data_AF-A0A831S4G7-F1
#
_entry.id   AF-A0A831S4G7-F1
#
_cell.length_a   1.000
_cell.length_b   1.000
_cell.length_c   1.000
_cell.angle_alpha   90.00
_cell.angle_beta   90.00
_cell.angle_gamma   90.00
#
_symmetry.space_group_name_H-M   'P 1'
#
loop_
_entity.id
_entity.type
_entity.pdbx_description
1 polymer ?
#
loop_
_entity_poly.entity_id
_entity_poly.type
_entity_poly.pdbx_seq_one_letter_code
_entity_poly.pdbx_strand_id
1 'polypeptide(L)' 'MRYKLFHTPACYRCPRVKEFLSAQESLEGEFVDASSAEGLGIAKKMGVQSVPMVVFFNKQEKE' A
#
# COMPACT_ATOMS: atom_id res chain seq x y z
N MET A 1 11.10 0.94 8.16
CA MET A 1 10.42 1.98 7.34
C MET A 1 8.97 1.55 7.15
N ARG A 2 7.97 2.45 7.08
CA ARG A 2 6.56 2.04 6.96
C ARG A 2 6.05 2.15 5.53
N TYR A 3 5.19 1.23 5.10
CA TYR A 3 4.55 1.32 3.79
C TYR A 3 3.05 0.97 3.84
N LYS A 4 2.29 1.49 2.86
CA LYS A 4 0.95 1.02 2.50
C LYS A 4 0.97 0.49 1.08
N LEU A 5 0.52 -0.76 0.89
CA LEU A 5 0.25 -1.33 -0.43
C LEU A 5 -1.24 -1.27 -0.72
N PHE A 6 -1.60 -0.49 -1.73
CA PHE A 6 -2.95 -0.46 -2.29
C PHE A 6 -3.08 -1.55 -3.34
N HIS A 7 -4.06 -2.44 -3.15
CA HIS A 7 -4.36 -3.53 -4.06
C HIS A 7 -5.87 -3.67 -4.27
N THR A 8 -6.25 -4.49 -5.26
CA THR A 8 -7.63 -4.98 -5.39
C THR A 8 -7.59 -6.50 -5.61
N PRO A 9 -8.66 -7.24 -5.28
CA PRO A 9 -8.71 -8.69 -5.50
C PRO A 9 -8.59 -9.08 -6.99
N ALA A 10 -9.06 -8.21 -7.90
CA ALA A 10 -9.00 -8.44 -9.34
C ALA A 10 -7.62 -8.13 -9.98
N CYS A 11 -6.65 -7.64 -9.20
CA CYS A 11 -5.36 -7.20 -9.72
C CYS A 11 -4.37 -8.37 -9.84
N TYR A 12 -4.21 -8.92 -11.04
CA TYR A 12 -3.28 -10.03 -11.31
C TYR A 12 -1.81 -9.74 -10.99
N ARG A 13 -1.39 -8.47 -11.02
CA ARG A 13 0.00 -8.05 -10.73
C ARG A 13 0.26 -7.78 -9.25
N CYS A 14 -0.78 -7.63 -8.44
CA CYS A 14 -0.66 -7.26 -7.03
C CYS A 14 -0.04 -8.34 -6.13
N PRO A 15 -0.28 -9.67 -6.33
CA PRO A 15 0.32 -10.70 -5.50
C PRO A 15 1.85 -10.66 -5.45
N ARG A 16 2.52 -10.48 -6.60
CA ARG A 16 3.99 -10.41 -6.65
C ARG A 16 4.56 -9.23 -5.85
N VAL A 17 3.89 -8.07 -5.90
CA VAL A 17 4.33 -6.88 -5.15
C VAL A 17 4.13 -7.10 -3.66
N LYS A 18 3.01 -7.73 -3.27
CA LYS A 18 2.73 -8.11 -1.89
C LYS A 18 3.79 -9.07 -1.34
N GLU A 19 4.09 -10.15 -2.07
CA GLU A 19 5.12 -11.12 -1.68
C GLU A 19 6.49 -10.47 -1.50
N PHE A 20 6.90 -9.63 -2.46
CA PHE A 20 8.18 -8.91 -2.37
C PHE A 20 8.26 -8.05 -1.12
N LEU A 21 7.21 -7.29 -0.80
CA LEU A 21 7.20 -6.39 0.36
C LEU A 21 7.09 -7.15 1.68
N SER A 22 6.36 -8.28 1.72
CA SER A 22 6.28 -9.15 2.90
C SER A 22 7.59 -9.88 3.20
N ALA A 23 8.45 -10.08 2.21
CA ALA A 23 9.77 -10.69 2.40
C ALA A 23 10.80 -9.74 3.03
N GLN A 24 10.49 -8.44 3.14
CA GLN A 24 11.42 -7.44 3.67
C GLN A 24 11.21 -7.25 5.18
N GLU A 25 12.05 -7.86 6.00
CA GLU A 25 11.95 -7.78 7.47
C GLU A 25 12.11 -6.35 8.03
N SER A 26 12.77 -5.46 7.28
CA SER A 26 13.00 -4.06 7.67
C SER A 26 11.82 -3.11 7.37
N LEU A 27 10.77 -3.63 6.72
CA LEU A 27 9.60 -2.89 6.28
C LEU A 27 8.36 -3.34 7.06
N GLU A 28 7.70 -2.38 7.72
CA GLU A 28 6.42 -2.61 8.38
C GLU A 28 5.30 -2.11 7.48
N GLY A 29 4.41 -3.00 7.08
CA GLY A 29 3.46 -2.78 5.99
C GLY A 29 2.01 -2.97 6.35
N GLU A 30 1.14 -2.15 5.75
CA GLU A 30 -0.31 -2.34 5.77
C GLU A 30 -0.84 -2.56 4.34
N PHE A 31 -1.79 -3.49 4.20
CA PHE A 31 -2.45 -3.81 2.92
C PHE A 31 -3.83 -3.17 2.89
N VAL A 32 -4.06 -2.30 1.90
CA VAL A 32 -5.31 -1.57 1.73
C VAL A 32 -6.03 -2.08 0.49
N ASP A 33 -7.24 -2.62 0.69
CA ASP A 33 -8.10 -3.03 -0.42
C ASP A 33 -8.87 -1.81 -0.99
N ALA A 34 -8.39 -1.30 -2.12
CA ALA A 34 -8.97 -0.17 -2.83
C ALA A 34 -10.31 -0.50 -3.54
N SER A 35 -10.78 -1.76 -3.49
CA SER A 35 -12.12 -2.14 -3.94
C SER A 35 -13.19 -1.91 -2.87
N SER A 36 -12.80 -1.84 -1.60
CA SER A 36 -13.70 -1.48 -0.50
C SER A 36 -13.95 0.03 -0.45
N ALA A 37 -15.12 0.45 0.04
CA ALA A 37 -15.43 1.88 0.19
C ALA A 37 -14.44 2.61 1.11
N GLU A 38 -14.01 1.94 2.19
CA GLU A 38 -13.02 2.46 3.13
C GLU A 38 -11.64 2.61 2.47
N GLY A 39 -11.14 1.54 1.84
CA GLY A 39 -9.84 1.56 1.19
C GLY A 39 -9.79 2.50 -0.02
N LEU A 40 -10.89 2.64 -0.77
CA LEU A 40 -11.02 3.65 -1.82
C LEU A 40 -10.98 5.07 -1.25
N GLY A 41 -11.59 5.30 -0.09
CA GLY A 41 -11.50 6.57 0.64
C GLY A 41 -10.06 6.91 1.04
N ILE A 42 -9.32 5.93 1.55
CA ILE A 42 -7.89 6.08 1.89
C ILE A 42 -7.06 6.34 0.63
N ALA A 43 -7.29 5.58 -0.43
CA ALA A 43 -6.60 5.73 -1.72
C ALA A 43 -6.78 7.15 -2.29
N LYS A 44 -8.01 7.67 -2.30
CA LYS A 44 -8.31 9.04 -2.73
C LYS A 44 -7.59 10.09 -1.89
N LYS A 45 -7.62 9.96 -0.57
CA LYS A 45 -6.90 10.89 0.34
C LYS A 45 -5.40 10.91 0.10
N MET A 46 -4.83 9.80 -0.36
CA MET A 46 -3.41 9.64 -0.66
C MET A 46 -3.05 9.88 -2.14
N GLY A 47 -4.02 10.27 -2.98
CA GLY A 47 -3.77 10.51 -4.41
C GLY A 47 -3.48 9.25 -5.23
N VAL A 48 -3.85 8.08 -4.72
CA VAL A 48 -3.66 6.78 -5.39
C VAL A 48 -4.75 6.60 -6.45
N GLN A 49 -4.32 6.50 -7.71
CA GLN A 49 -5.22 6.42 -8.88
C GLN A 49 -5.28 5.03 -9.52
N SER A 50 -4.34 4.15 -9.20
CA SER A 50 -4.22 2.81 -9.80
C SER A 50 -3.61 1.82 -8.82
N VAL A 51 -3.87 0.52 -9.03
CA VAL A 51 -3.24 -0.58 -8.28
C VAL A 51 -2.38 -1.47 -9.20
N PRO A 52 -1.31 -2.11 -8.69
CA PRO A 52 -0.74 -1.95 -7.34
C PRO A 52 -0.04 -0.60 -7.17
N MET A 53 -0.18 0.01 -5.99
CA MET A 53 0.58 1.22 -5.63
C MET A 53 1.12 1.12 -4.22
N VAL A 54 2.40 1.46 -4.04
CA VAL A 54 3.09 1.41 -2.76
C VAL A 54 3.41 2.84 -2.32
N VAL A 55 2.98 3.20 -1.13
CA VAL A 55 3.28 4.50 -0.52
C VAL A 55 4.23 4.25 0.65
N PHE A 56 5.43 4.81 0.57
CA PHE A 56 6.41 4.76 1.66
C PHE A 56 6.25 5.98 2.56
N PHE A 57 6.27 5.74 3.86
CA PHE A 57 6.26 6.78 4.88
C PHE A 57 7.65 6.84 5.50
N ASN A 58 8.32 7.97 5.29
CA ASN A 58 9.47 8.31 6.11
C ASN A 58 8.96 8.55 7.54
N LYS A 59 9.69 8.05 8.54
CA LYS A 59 9.53 8.60 9.90
C LYS A 59 9.92 10.05 9.77
N GLN A 60 8.96 10.97 9.74
CA GLN A 60 9.28 12.37 9.94
C GLN A 60 9.94 12.46 11.32
N GLU A 61 11.23 12.79 11.33
CA GLU A 61 11.81 13.54 12.44
C GLU A 61 10.86 14.72 12.66
N LYS A 62 10.26 14.77 13.84
CA LYS A 62 9.67 16.01 14.33
C LYS A 62 10.86 16.95 14.54
N GLU A 63 11.09 17.85 13.60
CA GLU A 63 11.83 19.09 13.87
C GLU A 63 10.87 20.10 14.52
#